data_AF-A0A1X7TKS4-F1
#
_entry.id   AF-A0A1X7TKS4-F1
#
_cell.length_a   1.000
_cell.length_b   1.000
_cell.length_c   1.000
_cell.angle_alpha   90.00
_cell.angle_beta   90.00
_cell.angle_gamma   90.00
#
_symmetry.space_group_name_H-M   'P 1'
#
loop_
_entity.id
_entity.type
_entity.pdbx_description
1 polymer ?
#
loop_
_entity_poly.entity_id
_entity_poly.type
_entity_poly.pdbx_seq_one_letter_code
_entity_poly.pdbx_strand_id
1 'polypeptide(L)'
;VSTHSTGIPEATVYAGQVFYQRADKIRFAAAKNLNALIQFIKREYRQHELRQNFKFQFDHSCFGCLELVFSPQDEPITGWIVSPDIVPCQIKEREINKFGFDINTIPPSCPVSIYADSSRPDTVHVLKYAIPLKGLLDPVKININRSLRDILDAGHSVGTKDVPNPGSHNDLKKHLNDLKRFLSTSEAKFRDIANGCKEVQIIDSSQYDELFDGMNNQSLSKRVELFMGNITLLIEICPDHISTFLSILREQDHVVLSTLADRIAASC
;
A
#
# COMPACT_ATOMS: atom_id res chain seq x y z
N VAL A 1 0.87 -3.82 61.99
CA VAL A 1 -0.02 -4.42 60.97
C VAL A 1 0.74 -4.40 59.66
N SER A 2 1.23 -5.55 59.22
CA SER A 2 2.03 -5.68 58.01
C SER A 2 1.08 -5.75 56.81
N THR A 3 1.08 -4.73 55.96
CA THR A 3 0.34 -4.74 54.70
C THR A 3 1.11 -5.61 53.71
N HIS A 4 0.65 -6.85 53.54
CA HIS A 4 1.03 -7.69 52.41
C HIS A 4 0.65 -6.96 51.12
N SER A 5 1.64 -6.40 50.43
CA SER A 5 1.49 -6.06 49.02
C SER A 5 1.28 -7.37 48.28
N THR A 6 0.06 -7.61 47.82
CA THR A 6 -0.23 -8.69 46.87
C THR A 6 0.58 -8.37 45.62
N GLY A 7 1.75 -9.01 45.48
CA GLY A 7 2.69 -8.86 44.36
C GLY A 7 2.15 -9.42 43.05
N ILE A 8 0.89 -9.14 42.74
CA ILE A 8 0.30 -9.36 41.42
C ILE A 8 0.87 -8.24 40.56
N PRO A 9 1.71 -8.52 39.55
CA PRO A 9 2.14 -7.52 38.60
C PRO A 9 0.89 -6.91 37.98
N GLU A 10 0.75 -5.58 38.09
CA GLU A 10 -0.33 -4.86 37.41
C GLU A 10 -0.27 -5.23 35.92
N ALA A 11 -1.34 -5.80 35.38
CA ALA A 11 -1.33 -6.34 34.04
C ALA A 11 -0.98 -5.23 33.04
N THR A 12 0.06 -5.45 32.24
CA THR A 12 0.58 -4.43 31.30
C THR A 12 -0.52 -3.99 30.34
N VAL A 13 -0.82 -2.70 30.35
CA VAL A 13 -1.80 -2.08 29.46
C VAL A 13 -1.09 -1.63 28.18
N TYR A 14 -1.58 -2.13 27.05
CA TYR A 14 -1.13 -1.74 25.71
C TYR A 14 -2.15 -0.83 25.04
N ALA A 15 -1.74 -0.18 23.96
CA ALA A 15 -2.58 0.65 23.13
C ALA A 15 -2.60 0.11 21.69
N GLY A 16 -3.79 0.08 21.11
CA GLY A 16 -4.03 -0.21 19.70
C GLY A 16 -4.43 1.05 18.95
N GLN A 17 -3.92 1.22 17.73
CA GLN A 17 -4.35 2.25 16.79
C GLN A 17 -4.74 1.61 15.47
N VAL A 18 -5.99 1.83 15.08
CA VAL A 18 -6.52 1.49 13.77
C VAL A 18 -6.44 2.72 12.88
N PHE A 19 -5.86 2.58 11.69
CA PHE A 19 -5.79 3.65 10.73
C PHE A 19 -5.85 3.11 9.30
N TYR A 20 -6.30 3.95 8.38
CA TYR A 20 -6.20 3.66 6.96
C TYR A 20 -4.87 4.19 6.43
N GLN A 21 -4.06 3.31 5.84
CA GLN A 21 -2.88 3.72 5.08
C GLN A 21 -3.27 4.30 3.71
N ARG A 22 -4.33 3.74 3.13
CA ARG A 22 -5.05 4.19 1.93
C ARG A 22 -6.48 3.70 2.08
N ALA A 23 -7.44 4.20 1.30
CA ALA A 23 -8.86 3.97 1.62
C ALA A 23 -9.27 2.49 1.65
N ASP A 24 -8.61 1.67 0.87
CA ASP A 24 -8.80 0.23 0.72
C ASP A 24 -7.80 -0.59 1.57
N LYS A 25 -6.96 0.07 2.37
CA LYS A 25 -5.94 -0.57 3.22
C LYS A 25 -6.01 -0.06 4.65
N ILE A 26 -6.46 -0.93 5.56
CA ILE A 26 -6.48 -0.65 6.98
C ILE A 26 -5.29 -1.36 7.66
N ARG A 27 -4.75 -0.71 8.69
CA ARG A 27 -3.75 -1.28 9.58
C ARG A 27 -4.21 -1.16 11.01
N PHE A 28 -4.06 -2.25 11.74
CA PHE A 28 -4.07 -2.24 13.19
C PHE A 28 -2.64 -2.32 13.69
N ALA A 29 -2.17 -1.31 14.42
CA ALA A 29 -0.84 -1.31 15.03
C ALA A 29 -0.95 -1.26 16.55
N ALA A 30 0.02 -1.82 17.25
CA ALA A 30 0.02 -1.88 18.71
C ALA A 30 1.35 -1.42 19.32
N ALA A 31 1.27 -0.75 20.47
CA ALA A 31 2.41 -0.21 21.22
C ALA A 31 2.10 -0.12 22.72
N LYS A 32 3.11 0.08 23.56
CA LYS A 32 2.90 0.47 24.98
C LYS A 32 2.39 1.90 25.11
N ASN A 33 2.87 2.80 24.25
CA ASN A 33 2.57 4.22 24.32
C ASN A 33 1.82 4.66 23.05
N LEU A 34 0.56 5.05 23.22
CA LEU A 34 -0.31 5.49 22.12
C LEU A 34 0.24 6.74 21.43
N ASN A 35 0.79 7.69 22.17
CA ASN A 35 1.32 8.93 21.57
C ASN A 35 2.54 8.64 20.71
N ALA A 36 3.46 7.78 21.18
CA ALA A 36 4.60 7.35 20.38
C ALA A 36 4.16 6.61 19.10
N LEU A 37 3.13 5.75 19.19
CA LEU A 37 2.55 5.07 18.05
C LEU A 37 1.95 6.04 17.02
N ILE A 38 1.16 7.02 17.48
CA ILE A 38 0.56 8.03 16.61
C ILE A 38 1.65 8.89 15.94
N GLN A 39 2.69 9.28 16.68
CA GLN A 39 3.81 10.03 16.12
C GLN A 39 4.56 9.24 15.05
N PHE A 40 4.82 7.95 15.28
CA PHE A 40 5.38 7.05 14.28
C PHE A 40 4.50 6.99 13.03
N ILE A 41 3.19 6.76 13.21
CA ILE A 41 2.25 6.65 12.08
C ILE A 41 2.25 7.94 11.25
N LYS A 42 2.21 9.11 11.90
CA LYS A 42 2.24 10.42 11.25
C LYS A 42 3.52 10.67 10.45
N ARG A 43 4.65 10.13 10.93
CA ARG A 43 5.95 10.30 10.29
C ARG A 43 6.12 9.37 9.09
N GLU A 44 5.78 8.10 9.24
CA GLU A 44 6.03 7.07 8.22
C GLU A 44 4.94 7.04 7.12
N TYR A 45 3.68 7.27 7.47
CA TYR A 45 2.57 7.19 6.53
C TYR A 45 2.11 8.59 6.12
N ARG A 46 2.57 9.05 4.95
CA ARG A 46 2.24 10.40 4.41
C ARG A 46 0.74 10.64 4.27
N GLN A 47 0.00 9.60 3.90
CA GLN A 47 -1.45 9.60 3.87
C GLN A 47 -1.92 8.60 4.91
N HIS A 48 -2.55 9.09 5.97
CA HIS A 48 -3.13 8.24 6.99
C HIS A 48 -4.40 8.85 7.54
N GLU A 49 -5.39 8.00 7.80
CA GLU A 49 -6.60 8.40 8.49
C GLU A 49 -6.71 7.63 9.80
N LEU A 50 -6.46 8.31 10.92
CA LEU A 50 -6.63 7.73 12.26
C LEU A 50 -8.12 7.51 12.53
N ARG A 51 -8.48 6.34 13.07
CA ARG A 51 -9.88 5.98 13.32
C ARG A 51 -10.14 5.60 14.76
N GLN A 52 -9.94 4.34 15.09
CA GLN A 52 -10.20 3.79 16.42
C GLN A 52 -8.88 3.68 17.16
N ASN A 53 -8.87 4.08 18.43
CA ASN A 53 -7.84 3.67 19.37
C ASN A 53 -8.52 3.14 20.62
N PHE A 54 -7.83 2.23 21.29
CA PHE A 54 -8.29 1.64 22.53
C PHE A 54 -7.09 1.11 23.31
N LYS A 55 -7.28 1.02 24.63
CA LYS A 55 -6.36 0.31 25.51
C LYS A 55 -6.81 -1.14 25.63
N PHE A 56 -5.85 -2.05 25.80
CA PHE A 56 -6.15 -3.45 25.99
C PHE A 56 -5.09 -4.12 26.87
N GLN A 57 -5.46 -5.27 27.44
CA GLN A 57 -4.57 -6.18 28.16
C GLN A 57 -4.69 -7.55 27.51
N PHE A 58 -3.57 -8.29 27.44
CA PHE A 58 -3.60 -9.66 26.97
C PHE A 58 -4.30 -10.56 27.99
N ASP A 59 -5.09 -11.49 27.48
CA ASP A 59 -5.43 -12.68 28.26
C ASP A 59 -4.18 -13.56 28.31
N HIS A 60 -3.59 -13.69 29.49
CA HIS A 60 -2.35 -14.44 29.70
C HIS A 60 -2.55 -15.96 29.49
N SER A 61 -3.79 -16.44 29.42
CA SER A 61 -4.10 -17.81 28.98
C SER A 61 -3.79 -18.04 27.48
N CYS A 62 -3.69 -16.97 26.68
CA CYS A 62 -3.51 -17.00 25.22
C CYS A 62 -2.05 -16.75 24.78
N PHE A 63 -1.07 -17.03 25.64
CA PHE A 63 0.38 -16.93 25.34
C PHE A 63 0.83 -15.56 24.81
N GLY A 64 0.14 -14.48 25.18
CA GLY A 64 0.48 -13.12 24.76
C GLY A 64 0.40 -12.93 23.24
N CYS A 65 -0.60 -13.54 22.58
CA CYS A 65 -0.84 -13.38 21.15
C CYS A 65 -2.22 -12.77 20.90
N LEU A 66 -2.27 -11.70 20.13
CA LEU A 66 -3.49 -11.03 19.69
C LEU A 66 -3.74 -11.41 18.24
N GLU A 67 -4.96 -11.84 17.92
CA GLU A 67 -5.35 -12.22 16.55
C GLU A 67 -6.56 -11.43 16.07
N LEU A 68 -6.49 -10.90 14.85
CA LEU A 68 -7.63 -10.38 14.11
C LEU A 68 -8.37 -11.56 13.46
N VAL A 69 -9.61 -11.81 13.89
CA VAL A 69 -10.40 -12.96 13.43
C VAL A 69 -11.36 -12.53 12.32
N PHE A 70 -11.19 -13.11 11.13
CA PHE A 70 -12.04 -12.86 9.96
C PHE A 70 -13.12 -13.94 9.91
N SER A 71 -14.38 -13.55 10.08
CA SER A 71 -15.53 -14.45 10.13
C SER A 71 -16.71 -13.85 9.37
N PRO A 72 -17.71 -14.67 8.95
CA PRO A 72 -18.92 -14.17 8.34
C PRO A 72 -19.58 -13.06 9.17
N GLN A 73 -20.16 -12.08 8.48
CA GLN A 73 -20.79 -10.92 9.10
C GLN A 73 -22.30 -11.08 9.15
N ASP A 74 -22.93 -10.48 10.16
CA ASP A 74 -24.40 -10.44 10.27
C ASP A 74 -25.02 -9.46 9.27
N GLU A 75 -24.36 -8.33 9.01
CA GLU A 75 -24.77 -7.37 7.99
C GLU A 75 -24.30 -7.81 6.59
N PRO A 76 -25.06 -7.52 5.52
CA PRO A 76 -24.71 -7.92 4.17
C PRO A 76 -23.44 -7.20 3.70
N ILE A 77 -22.50 -7.99 3.17
CA ILE A 77 -21.22 -7.51 2.60
C ILE A 77 -21.09 -7.83 1.11
N THR A 78 -22.20 -8.08 0.42
CA THR A 78 -22.21 -8.45 -1.01
C THR A 78 -21.39 -7.48 -1.84
N GLY A 79 -20.49 -8.02 -2.67
CA GLY A 79 -19.57 -7.26 -3.49
C GLY A 79 -18.33 -6.72 -2.77
N TRP A 80 -18.18 -6.97 -1.46
CA TRP A 80 -16.99 -6.59 -0.70
C TRP A 80 -16.17 -7.80 -0.28
N ILE A 81 -14.85 -7.64 -0.27
CA ILE A 81 -13.90 -8.60 0.28
C ILE A 81 -13.04 -7.87 1.32
N VAL A 82 -12.95 -8.43 2.52
CA VAL A 82 -12.02 -7.95 3.56
C VAL A 82 -11.09 -9.10 3.89
N SER A 83 -9.79 -8.92 3.63
CA SER A 83 -8.81 -10.00 3.76
C SER A 83 -7.54 -9.52 4.45
N PRO A 84 -6.99 -10.28 5.42
CA PRO A 84 -5.67 -9.99 5.94
C PRO A 84 -4.60 -10.24 4.88
N ASP A 85 -3.52 -9.48 4.89
CA ASP A 85 -2.40 -9.75 3.98
C ASP A 85 -1.54 -10.94 4.45
N ILE A 86 -1.54 -11.19 5.77
CA ILE A 86 -0.77 -12.25 6.41
C ILE A 86 -1.71 -13.09 7.25
N VAL A 87 -1.65 -14.41 7.07
CA VAL A 87 -2.46 -15.39 7.79
C VAL A 87 -1.55 -16.32 8.61
N PRO A 88 -1.76 -16.48 9.92
CA PRO A 88 -2.78 -15.79 10.73
C PRO A 88 -2.43 -14.31 10.96
N CYS A 89 -3.47 -13.48 11.10
CA CYS A 89 -3.32 -12.03 11.25
C CYS A 89 -3.08 -11.69 12.72
N GLN A 90 -1.82 -11.77 13.17
CA GLN A 90 -1.46 -11.79 14.59
C GLN A 90 -0.37 -10.79 14.98
N ILE A 91 -0.42 -10.33 16.23
CA ILE A 91 0.63 -9.55 16.90
C ILE A 91 1.01 -10.23 18.21
N LYS A 92 2.31 -10.45 18.43
CA LYS A 92 2.80 -11.03 19.69
C LYS A 92 3.17 -9.93 20.68
N GLU A 93 2.86 -10.14 21.96
CA GLU A 93 3.18 -9.22 23.05
C GLU A 93 4.67 -8.85 23.08
N ARG A 94 5.54 -9.84 22.87
CA ARG A 94 7.00 -9.65 22.77
C ARG A 94 7.42 -8.68 21.65
N GLU A 95 6.65 -8.55 20.58
CA GLU A 95 6.93 -7.63 19.47
C GLU A 95 6.48 -6.22 19.83
N ILE A 96 5.34 -6.08 20.51
CA ILE A 96 4.89 -4.80 21.06
C ILE A 96 5.92 -4.27 22.05
N ASN A 97 6.47 -5.16 22.87
CA ASN A 97 7.50 -4.82 23.83
C ASN A 97 8.73 -4.22 23.15
N LYS A 98 9.14 -4.70 21.97
CA LYS A 98 10.35 -4.22 21.26
C LYS A 98 10.23 -2.78 20.74
N PHE A 99 9.03 -2.27 20.51
CA PHE A 99 8.86 -0.92 19.97
C PHE A 99 9.31 0.15 20.96
N GLY A 100 10.23 1.02 20.53
CA GLY A 100 10.85 2.07 21.35
C GLY A 100 12.13 1.67 22.07
N PHE A 101 12.63 0.43 21.87
CA PHE A 101 13.95 0.02 22.38
C PHE A 101 15.11 0.57 21.55
N ASP A 102 14.91 0.74 20.24
CA ASP A 102 15.87 1.38 19.34
C ASP A 102 15.15 2.30 18.34
N ILE A 103 15.91 3.17 17.68
CA ILE A 103 15.38 4.18 16.75
C ILE A 103 14.77 3.60 15.47
N ASN A 104 15.08 2.34 15.15
CA ASN A 104 14.66 1.64 13.93
C ASN A 104 13.51 0.67 14.19
N THR A 105 13.08 0.51 15.46
CA THR A 105 11.98 -0.39 15.80
C THR A 105 10.67 0.12 15.24
N ILE A 106 10.05 -0.73 14.41
CA ILE A 106 8.73 -0.50 13.82
C ILE A 106 7.69 -1.15 14.75
N PRO A 107 6.58 -0.47 15.08
CA PRO A 107 5.52 -1.08 15.87
C PRO A 107 4.91 -2.24 15.08
N PRO A 108 4.62 -3.38 15.72
CA PRO A 108 3.97 -4.49 15.03
C PRO A 108 2.60 -4.05 14.53
N SER A 109 2.25 -4.49 13.32
CA SER A 109 0.97 -4.15 12.70
C SER A 109 0.40 -5.29 11.86
N CYS A 110 -0.92 -5.34 11.80
CA CYS A 110 -1.72 -6.23 10.99
C CYS A 110 -2.34 -5.44 9.83
N PRO A 111 -1.82 -5.56 8.61
CA PRO A 111 -2.44 -4.97 7.43
C PRO A 111 -3.58 -5.83 6.91
N VAL A 112 -4.66 -5.16 6.51
CA VAL A 112 -5.90 -5.76 6.01
C VAL A 112 -6.33 -4.98 4.78
N SER A 113 -6.58 -5.72 3.71
CA SER A 113 -7.04 -5.20 2.42
C SER A 113 -8.56 -5.25 2.34
N ILE A 114 -9.13 -4.23 1.70
CA ILE A 114 -10.57 -4.09 1.47
C ILE A 114 -10.76 -3.94 -0.03
N TYR A 115 -11.51 -4.82 -0.66
CA TYR A 115 -11.82 -4.74 -2.07
C TYR A 115 -13.33 -4.60 -2.27
N ALA A 116 -13.73 -3.84 -3.27
CA ALA A 116 -15.12 -3.65 -3.67
C ALA A 116 -15.30 -3.91 -5.17
N ASP A 117 -16.18 -4.84 -5.52
CA ASP A 117 -16.61 -5.06 -6.90
C ASP A 117 -17.75 -4.09 -7.25
N SER A 118 -17.36 -2.89 -7.65
CA SER A 118 -18.31 -1.83 -8.05
C SER A 118 -19.03 -2.09 -9.38
N SER A 119 -18.62 -3.12 -10.14
CA SER A 119 -19.25 -3.47 -11.42
C SER A 119 -20.59 -4.21 -11.24
N ARG A 120 -20.79 -4.77 -10.04
CA ARG A 120 -21.97 -5.55 -9.69
C ARG A 120 -23.12 -4.65 -9.20
N PRO A 121 -24.34 -4.83 -9.75
CA PRO A 121 -25.50 -4.02 -9.35
C PRO A 121 -26.00 -4.33 -7.94
N ASP A 122 -25.64 -5.50 -7.39
CA ASP A 122 -26.02 -5.95 -6.05
C ASP A 122 -24.96 -5.64 -4.97
N THR A 123 -23.89 -4.92 -5.32
CA THR A 123 -22.87 -4.51 -4.36
C THR A 123 -23.44 -3.51 -3.35
N VAL A 124 -23.28 -3.82 -2.07
CA VAL A 124 -23.75 -2.96 -0.97
C VAL A 124 -22.98 -1.65 -1.00
N HIS A 125 -23.67 -0.51 -0.81
CA HIS A 125 -23.04 0.80 -0.95
C HIS A 125 -22.10 1.16 0.21
N VAL A 126 -22.35 0.60 1.39
CA VAL A 126 -21.58 0.83 2.61
C VAL A 126 -21.24 -0.51 3.25
N LEU A 127 -19.95 -0.83 3.28
CA LEU A 127 -19.39 -1.91 4.07
C LEU A 127 -19.42 -1.53 5.54
N LYS A 128 -20.04 -2.38 6.35
CA LYS A 128 -19.83 -2.43 7.79
C LYS A 128 -19.32 -3.82 8.14
N TYR A 129 -18.09 -3.88 8.62
CA TYR A 129 -17.42 -5.14 8.91
C TYR A 129 -16.75 -5.06 10.27
N ALA A 130 -17.07 -5.97 11.17
CA ALA A 130 -16.48 -6.05 12.50
C ALA A 130 -15.44 -7.18 12.55
N ILE A 131 -14.23 -6.87 13.00
CA ILE A 131 -13.13 -7.82 13.22
C ILE A 131 -12.94 -7.97 14.74
N PRO A 132 -13.35 -9.09 15.34
CA PRO A 132 -13.04 -9.40 16.73
C PRO A 132 -11.54 -9.61 16.94
N LEU A 133 -11.06 -9.14 18.10
CA LEU A 133 -9.70 -9.39 18.57
C LEU A 133 -9.70 -10.52 19.60
N LYS A 134 -9.05 -11.62 19.26
CA LYS A 134 -8.84 -12.76 20.16
C LYS A 134 -7.54 -12.59 20.93
N GLY A 135 -7.47 -13.15 22.15
CA GLY A 135 -6.29 -13.11 23.00
C GLY A 135 -6.21 -11.90 23.93
N LEU A 136 -7.31 -11.15 24.03
CA LEU A 136 -7.46 -10.02 24.94
C LEU A 136 -8.31 -10.40 26.16
N LEU A 137 -8.03 -9.75 27.29
CA LEU A 137 -8.80 -9.92 28.53
C LEU A 137 -10.25 -9.45 28.36
N ASP A 138 -10.42 -8.25 27.78
CA ASP A 138 -11.72 -7.69 27.43
C ASP A 138 -11.97 -7.84 25.92
N PRO A 139 -13.16 -8.30 25.49
CA PRO A 139 -13.50 -8.40 24.08
C PRO A 139 -13.47 -7.04 23.38
N VAL A 140 -12.68 -6.93 22.32
CA VAL A 140 -12.63 -5.73 21.47
C VAL A 140 -12.92 -6.13 20.02
N LYS A 141 -13.58 -5.22 19.29
CA LYS A 141 -13.81 -5.35 17.85
C LYS A 141 -13.28 -4.11 17.14
N ILE A 142 -12.60 -4.31 16.01
CA ILE A 142 -12.27 -3.26 15.06
C ILE A 142 -13.43 -3.14 14.07
N ASN A 143 -14.02 -1.96 13.96
CA ASN A 143 -15.11 -1.72 13.01
C ASN A 143 -14.58 -1.04 11.75
N ILE A 144 -14.73 -1.69 10.60
CA ILE A 144 -14.49 -1.12 9.29
C ILE A 144 -15.84 -0.55 8.81
N ASN A 145 -15.83 0.73 8.48
CA ASN A 145 -16.95 1.41 7.83
C ASN A 145 -16.42 2.13 6.59
N ARG A 146 -16.83 1.64 5.41
CA ARG A 146 -16.37 2.15 4.11
C ARG A 146 -17.51 2.18 3.12
N SER A 147 -17.71 3.33 2.50
CA SER A 147 -18.59 3.44 1.35
C SER A 147 -17.84 3.13 0.06
N LEU A 148 -18.55 2.71 -0.99
CA LEU A 148 -17.97 2.59 -2.34
C LEU A 148 -17.31 3.91 -2.75
N ARG A 149 -17.95 5.03 -2.39
CA ARG A 149 -17.41 6.37 -2.62
C ARG A 149 -16.05 6.55 -1.95
N ASP A 150 -15.85 6.11 -0.71
CA ASP A 150 -14.54 6.24 -0.05
C ASP A 150 -13.43 5.47 -0.78
N ILE A 151 -13.76 4.32 -1.39
CA ILE A 151 -12.80 3.51 -2.15
C ILE A 151 -12.51 4.13 -3.52
N LEU A 152 -13.54 4.65 -4.18
CA LEU A 152 -13.45 5.26 -5.51
C LEU A 152 -12.83 6.67 -5.45
N ASP A 153 -13.23 7.50 -4.49
CA ASP A 153 -12.73 8.86 -4.27
C ASP A 153 -11.30 8.88 -3.73
N ALA A 154 -10.78 7.76 -3.20
CA ALA A 154 -9.38 7.66 -2.79
C ALA A 154 -8.39 7.53 -3.95
N GLY A 155 -8.88 7.22 -5.16
CA GLY A 155 -8.14 7.52 -6.39
C GLY A 155 -8.07 9.01 -6.71
N HIS A 156 -8.77 9.87 -5.95
CA HIS A 156 -9.01 11.28 -6.26
C HIS A 156 -8.82 12.27 -5.09
N SER A 157 -8.35 11.84 -3.90
CA SER A 157 -8.12 12.75 -2.75
C SER A 157 -6.65 12.79 -2.29
N VAL A 158 -5.85 13.58 -3.01
CA VAL A 158 -4.77 14.37 -2.40
C VAL A 158 -5.28 15.80 -2.34
N GLY A 159 -5.38 16.34 -1.13
CA GLY A 159 -5.78 17.73 -0.93
C GLY A 159 -4.74 18.67 -1.54
N THR A 160 -5.15 19.45 -2.53
CA THR A 160 -4.97 20.89 -2.46
C THR A 160 -6.32 21.52 -2.81
N LYS A 161 -6.69 22.54 -2.06
CA LYS A 161 -7.72 23.49 -2.50
C LYS A 161 -7.22 24.12 -3.79
N ASP A 162 -7.56 23.48 -4.89
CA ASP A 162 -7.78 24.01 -6.22
C ASP A 162 -8.14 22.78 -7.04
N VAL A 163 -9.40 22.72 -7.45
CA VAL A 163 -10.07 21.69 -8.27
C VAL A 163 -9.09 20.76 -9.02
N PRO A 164 -9.16 19.42 -8.82
CA PRO A 164 -8.96 18.53 -9.96
C PRO A 164 -9.89 17.30 -10.00
N ASN A 165 -10.03 16.86 -11.25
CA ASN A 165 -10.98 15.95 -11.90
C ASN A 165 -10.72 14.45 -11.61
N PRO A 166 -11.68 13.53 -11.88
CA PRO A 166 -11.57 12.06 -11.68
C PRO A 166 -10.58 11.28 -12.59
N GLY A 167 -9.43 11.86 -12.95
CA GLY A 167 -8.59 11.41 -14.06
C GLY A 167 -7.45 10.41 -13.76
N SER A 168 -6.91 10.37 -12.54
CA SER A 168 -5.53 9.87 -12.25
C SER A 168 -5.15 8.47 -12.78
N HIS A 169 -5.95 7.42 -12.63
CA HIS A 169 -5.58 6.07 -13.10
C HIS A 169 -5.77 5.90 -14.61
N ASN A 170 -6.74 6.61 -15.18
CA ASN A 170 -6.84 6.78 -16.64
C ASN A 170 -5.67 7.62 -17.16
N ASP A 171 -5.21 8.59 -16.37
CA ASP A 171 -4.09 9.46 -16.71
C ASP A 171 -2.75 8.72 -16.65
N LEU A 172 -2.47 7.86 -15.67
CA LEU A 172 -1.25 7.04 -15.67
C LEU A 172 -1.21 6.12 -16.89
N LYS A 173 -2.29 5.37 -17.13
CA LYS A 173 -2.40 4.48 -18.29
C LYS A 173 -2.30 5.27 -19.60
N LYS A 174 -2.88 6.46 -19.66
CA LYS A 174 -2.79 7.38 -20.79
C LYS A 174 -1.36 7.90 -20.97
N HIS A 175 -0.67 8.33 -19.91
CA HIS A 175 0.69 8.85 -19.98
C HIS A 175 1.70 7.75 -20.34
N LEU A 176 1.51 6.51 -19.85
CA LEU A 176 2.28 5.35 -20.30
C LEU A 176 1.98 5.01 -21.77
N ASN A 177 0.73 5.13 -22.22
CA ASN A 177 0.39 4.98 -23.64
C ASN A 177 0.95 6.11 -24.51
N ASP A 178 1.01 7.35 -24.01
CA ASP A 178 1.61 8.49 -24.68
C ASP A 178 3.13 8.29 -24.78
N LEU A 179 3.78 7.77 -23.73
CA LEU A 179 5.18 7.36 -23.77
C LEU A 179 5.42 6.22 -24.77
N LYS A 180 4.59 5.18 -24.76
CA LYS A 180 4.61 4.09 -25.76
C LYS A 180 4.52 4.65 -27.17
N ARG A 181 3.57 5.55 -27.42
CA ARG A 181 3.38 6.20 -28.73
C ARG A 181 4.60 7.03 -29.12
N PHE A 182 5.16 7.78 -28.18
CA PHE A 182 6.34 8.61 -28.40
C PHE A 182 7.57 7.77 -28.76
N LEU A 183 7.87 6.71 -27.99
CA LEU A 183 8.99 5.81 -28.26
C LEU A 183 8.82 5.06 -29.60
N SER A 184 7.57 4.81 -30.00
CA SER A 184 7.26 4.23 -31.31
C SER A 184 7.55 5.17 -32.49
N THR A 185 7.90 6.44 -32.27
CA THR A 185 8.20 7.40 -33.35
C THR A 185 9.67 7.39 -33.78
N SER A 186 10.58 6.84 -32.98
CA SER A 186 12.02 6.94 -33.25
C SER A 186 12.80 5.77 -32.65
N GLU A 187 13.46 5.00 -33.53
CA GLU A 187 14.35 3.90 -33.14
C GLU A 187 15.49 4.35 -32.22
N ALA A 188 16.09 5.50 -32.53
CA ALA A 188 17.20 6.05 -31.74
C ALA A 188 16.75 6.38 -30.31
N LYS A 189 15.66 7.15 -30.16
CA LYS A 189 15.14 7.52 -28.83
C LYS A 189 14.72 6.31 -28.01
N PHE A 190 14.11 5.32 -28.66
CA PHE A 190 13.76 4.07 -27.98
C PHE A 190 15.01 3.33 -27.48
N ARG A 191 16.04 3.23 -28.31
CA ARG A 191 17.31 2.59 -27.95
C ARG A 191 18.04 3.31 -26.81
N ASP A 192 18.06 4.64 -26.82
CA ASP A 192 18.71 5.43 -25.77
C ASP A 192 18.04 5.20 -24.40
N ILE A 193 16.71 5.19 -24.37
CA ILE A 193 15.94 4.87 -23.16
C ILE A 193 16.17 3.43 -22.68
N ALA A 194 16.11 2.46 -23.60
CA ALA A 194 16.31 1.07 -23.24
C ALA A 194 17.75 0.78 -22.75
N ASN A 195 18.75 1.46 -23.33
CA ASN A 195 20.13 1.41 -22.85
C ASN A 195 20.25 1.95 -21.44
N GLY A 196 19.69 3.15 -21.17
CA GLY A 196 19.69 3.71 -19.82
C GLY A 196 19.05 2.75 -18.81
N CYS A 197 17.95 2.09 -19.18
CA CYS A 197 17.30 1.09 -18.33
C CYS A 197 18.18 -0.15 -18.09
N LYS A 198 18.94 -0.60 -19.10
CA LYS A 198 19.88 -1.71 -18.96
C LYS A 198 21.04 -1.36 -18.02
N GLU A 199 21.60 -0.17 -18.15
CA GLU A 199 22.75 0.30 -17.35
C GLU A 199 22.44 0.32 -15.84
N VAL A 200 21.20 0.69 -15.49
CA VAL A 200 20.74 0.70 -14.09
C VAL A 200 19.99 -0.57 -13.67
N GLN A 201 20.00 -1.62 -14.50
CA GLN A 201 19.38 -2.92 -14.23
C GLN A 201 17.84 -2.88 -14.02
N ILE A 202 17.17 -1.91 -14.64
CA ILE A 202 15.70 -1.89 -14.77
C ILE A 202 15.24 -2.99 -15.73
N ILE A 203 16.03 -3.27 -16.75
CA ILE A 203 15.91 -4.46 -17.60
C ILE A 203 17.25 -5.20 -17.65
N ASP A 204 17.21 -6.52 -17.81
CA ASP A 204 18.42 -7.33 -17.95
C ASP A 204 18.94 -7.39 -19.40
N SER A 205 20.13 -7.98 -19.57
CA SER A 205 20.75 -8.13 -20.89
C SER A 205 19.91 -8.95 -21.86
N SER A 206 19.21 -10.00 -21.40
CA SER A 206 18.37 -10.82 -22.27
C SER A 206 17.13 -10.07 -22.75
N GLN A 207 16.51 -9.30 -21.85
CA GLN A 207 15.37 -8.43 -22.19
C GLN A 207 15.80 -7.35 -23.17
N TYR A 208 16.97 -6.74 -22.97
CA TYR A 208 17.50 -5.76 -23.92
C TYR A 208 17.81 -6.40 -25.28
N ASP A 209 18.42 -7.58 -25.30
CA ASP A 209 18.75 -8.28 -26.54
C ASP A 209 17.46 -8.69 -27.27
N GLU A 210 16.40 -9.11 -26.57
CA GLU A 210 15.09 -9.37 -27.19
C GLU A 210 14.52 -8.15 -27.92
N LEU A 211 14.79 -6.94 -27.41
CA LEU A 211 14.36 -5.67 -27.99
C LEU A 211 15.21 -5.19 -29.16
N PHE A 212 16.42 -5.71 -29.38
CA PHE A 212 17.32 -5.18 -30.40
C PHE A 212 18.14 -6.22 -31.18
N ASP A 213 17.92 -7.51 -30.94
CA ASP A 213 18.50 -8.57 -31.74
C ASP A 213 18.02 -8.44 -33.18
N GLY A 214 18.97 -8.32 -34.10
CA GLY A 214 18.74 -8.17 -35.53
C GLY A 214 18.01 -9.37 -36.15
N MET A 215 17.92 -10.50 -35.45
CA MET A 215 17.18 -11.68 -35.91
C MET A 215 15.68 -11.65 -35.60
N ASN A 216 15.21 -10.77 -34.71
CA ASN A 216 13.83 -10.81 -34.22
C ASN A 216 12.78 -10.30 -35.23
N ASN A 217 13.18 -9.62 -36.32
CA ASN A 217 12.29 -9.09 -37.38
C ASN A 217 11.03 -8.35 -36.87
N GLN A 218 11.03 -7.88 -35.62
CA GLN A 218 9.89 -7.22 -35.01
C GLN A 218 9.86 -5.73 -35.37
N SER A 219 8.66 -5.23 -35.66
CA SER A 219 8.46 -3.79 -35.86
C SER A 219 8.82 -3.02 -34.59
N LEU A 220 9.26 -1.76 -34.74
CA LEU A 220 9.56 -0.86 -33.61
C LEU A 220 8.38 -0.80 -32.62
N SER A 221 7.14 -0.69 -33.11
CA SER A 221 5.96 -0.66 -32.26
C SER A 221 5.79 -1.91 -31.39
N LYS A 222 6.15 -3.09 -31.90
CA LYS A 222 6.02 -4.36 -31.16
C LYS A 222 7.10 -4.49 -30.09
N ARG A 223 8.32 -4.03 -30.37
CA ARG A 223 9.42 -4.00 -29.41
C ARG A 223 9.18 -2.97 -28.31
N VAL A 224 8.68 -1.78 -28.67
CA VAL A 224 8.26 -0.77 -27.69
C VAL A 224 7.10 -1.27 -26.83
N GLU A 225 6.16 -2.03 -27.38
CA GLU A 225 5.08 -2.65 -26.61
C GLU A 225 5.59 -3.67 -25.58
N LEU A 226 6.53 -4.54 -25.99
CA LEU A 226 7.17 -5.48 -25.08
C LEU A 226 7.94 -4.77 -23.96
N PHE A 227 8.75 -3.76 -24.32
CA PHE A 227 9.48 -2.93 -23.37
C PHE A 227 8.55 -2.26 -22.35
N MET A 228 7.49 -1.61 -22.82
CA MET A 228 6.52 -0.94 -21.94
C MET A 228 5.76 -1.94 -21.05
N GLY A 229 5.53 -3.17 -21.52
CA GLY A 229 4.99 -4.26 -20.72
C GLY A 229 5.91 -4.62 -19.54
N ASN A 230 7.21 -4.77 -19.80
CA ASN A 230 8.21 -5.04 -18.77
C ASN A 230 8.32 -3.91 -17.75
N ILE A 231 8.30 -2.64 -18.21
CA ILE A 231 8.30 -1.48 -17.31
C ILE A 231 7.03 -1.42 -16.45
N THR A 232 5.87 -1.72 -17.03
CA THR A 232 4.60 -1.74 -16.28
C THR A 232 4.64 -2.81 -15.19
N LEU A 233 5.10 -4.02 -15.52
CA LEU A 233 5.23 -5.12 -14.56
C LEU A 233 6.25 -4.79 -13.45
N LEU A 234 7.37 -4.13 -13.79
CA LEU A 234 8.35 -3.69 -12.81
C LEU A 234 7.76 -2.67 -11.83
N ILE A 235 6.98 -1.71 -12.33
CA ILE A 235 6.30 -0.72 -11.49
C ILE A 235 5.31 -1.39 -10.53
N GLU A 236 4.60 -2.42 -10.99
CA GLU A 236 3.65 -3.19 -10.17
C GLU A 236 4.35 -4.01 -9.07
N ILE A 237 5.50 -4.61 -9.37
CA ILE A 237 6.20 -5.51 -8.45
C ILE A 237 7.17 -4.76 -7.51
N CYS A 238 7.86 -3.73 -8.03
CA CYS A 238 8.93 -2.98 -7.37
C CYS A 238 8.77 -1.47 -7.59
N PRO A 239 7.79 -0.81 -6.94
CA PRO A 239 7.46 0.59 -7.18
C PRO A 239 8.62 1.56 -6.90
N ASP A 240 9.58 1.19 -6.05
CA ASP A 240 10.76 2.04 -5.74
C ASP A 240 11.63 2.32 -6.98
N HIS A 241 11.61 1.43 -7.98
CA HIS A 241 12.37 1.58 -9.22
C HIS A 241 11.73 2.53 -10.24
N ILE A 242 10.49 2.98 -10.00
CA ILE A 242 9.86 3.97 -10.88
C ILE A 242 10.62 5.30 -10.88
N SER A 243 11.16 5.69 -9.73
CA SER A 243 11.92 6.93 -9.58
C SER A 243 13.16 6.94 -10.47
N THR A 244 13.87 5.81 -10.52
CA THR A 244 15.03 5.58 -11.39
C THR A 244 14.63 5.63 -12.87
N PHE A 245 13.53 4.96 -13.25
CA PHE A 245 13.03 5.00 -14.63
C PHE A 245 12.71 6.42 -15.09
N LEU A 246 12.04 7.21 -14.24
CA LEU A 246 11.68 8.58 -14.53
C LEU A 246 12.89 9.51 -14.65
N SER A 247 13.96 9.27 -13.89
CA SER A 247 15.22 10.01 -14.04
C SER A 247 15.85 9.77 -15.41
N ILE A 248 15.87 8.53 -15.89
CA ILE A 248 16.39 8.20 -17.23
C ILE A 248 15.64 8.97 -18.32
N LEU A 249 14.31 9.09 -18.20
CA LEU A 249 13.50 9.87 -19.13
C LEU A 249 13.85 11.38 -19.09
N ARG A 250 14.15 11.93 -17.90
CA ARG A 250 14.52 13.35 -17.73
C ARG A 250 15.91 13.68 -18.25
N GLU A 251 16.82 12.72 -18.21
CA GLU A 251 18.22 12.88 -18.61
C GLU A 251 18.43 12.92 -20.14
N GLN A 252 17.42 12.59 -20.95
CA GLN A 252 17.52 12.57 -22.42
C GLN A 252 17.56 13.95 -23.11
N ASP A 253 17.68 15.05 -22.34
CA ASP A 253 17.60 16.44 -22.85
C ASP A 253 16.46 16.67 -23.86
N HIS A 254 15.30 16.06 -23.59
CA HIS A 254 14.15 16.09 -24.49
C HIS A 254 12.89 16.53 -23.74
N VAL A 255 12.39 17.72 -24.07
CA VAL A 255 11.25 18.36 -23.38
C VAL A 255 10.03 17.46 -23.25
N VAL A 256 9.69 16.66 -24.28
CA VAL A 256 8.55 15.74 -24.23
C VAL A 256 8.78 14.58 -23.28
N LEU A 257 10.01 14.04 -23.20
CA LEU A 257 10.32 12.94 -22.29
C LEU A 257 10.35 13.41 -20.84
N SER A 258 10.92 14.59 -20.57
CA SER A 258 10.85 15.22 -19.25
C SER A 258 9.40 15.53 -18.86
N THR A 259 8.59 16.09 -19.77
CA THR A 259 7.16 16.37 -19.51
C THR A 259 6.38 15.07 -19.27
N LEU A 260 6.63 14.01 -20.03
CA LEU A 260 6.01 12.70 -19.82
C LEU A 260 6.45 12.09 -18.49
N ALA A 261 7.72 12.22 -18.12
CA ALA A 261 8.22 11.75 -16.84
C ALA A 261 7.53 12.48 -15.67
N ASP A 262 7.34 13.79 -15.77
CA ASP A 262 6.66 14.57 -14.73
C ASP A 262 5.16 14.27 -14.67
N ARG A 263 4.52 14.02 -15.82
CA ARG A 263 3.12 13.58 -15.89
C ARG A 263 2.92 12.17 -15.31
N ILE A 264 3.84 11.24 -15.62
CA ILE A 264 3.83 9.89 -15.05
C ILE A 264 4.07 10.00 -13.54
N ALA A 265 5.07 10.77 -13.10
CA ALA A 265 5.34 11.01 -11.68
C ALA A 265 4.14 11.59 -10.93
N ALA A 266 3.40 12.51 -11.56
CA ALA A 266 2.19 13.11 -11.00
C ALA A 266 0.97 12.16 -11.02
N SER A 267 1.04 11.09 -11.80
CA SER A 267 0.04 10.01 -11.84
C SER A 267 0.41 8.80 -10.96
N CYS A 268 1.68 8.77 -10.53
CA CYS A 268 2.36 7.95 -9.51
C CYS A 268 1.81 8.13 -8.09
#